data_AF-A0A8T3TGC2-F1
#
_entry.id   AF-A0A8T3TGC2-F1
#
_cell.length_a   1.000
_cell.length_b   1.000
_cell.length_c   1.000
_cell.angle_alpha   90.00
_cell.angle_beta   90.00
_cell.angle_gamma   90.00
#
_symmetry.space_group_name_H-M   'P 1'
#
loop_
_entity.id
_entity.type
_entity.pdbx_description
1 polymer ?
#
loop_
_entity_poly.entity_id
_entity_poly.type
_entity_poly.pdbx_seq_one_letter_code
_entity_poly.pdbx_strand_id
1 'polypeptide(L)'
;MAYSKRRVSVRGIGGWIAVVLAFAGAPEMAARTSPANTAPSAAQLPTLPGPYQLVVRHSGKCLDVDGAAAADGTPVIQWDCHSGENQQWSVEAAAEGYYRIIARHSGKSLDVAAVSLDDGAPIQQWATHGGENQQWRLEPVESGHYRIVARHSGKALDVSGVSEENGAWVTQYEPHAGANQQWMLRPVTDGPPPPPPPPPPPPPPPPPPSPDPAGSADVVRFLEQATFGPSSALVEHVRSVGFEQYLNEQFDAAISGYPTLPLYPTTRDTAACPNNSVCQRDNYTMYPLQNQFFVNALYGQDQLRQRVAFVLHQILVVSGVE
;
A
#
# COMPACT_ATOMS: atom_id res chain seq x y z
N MET A 1 41.36 -45.49 -51.00
CA MET A 1 40.92 -45.92 -52.35
C MET A 1 40.65 -44.69 -53.18
N ALA A 2 40.84 -44.73 -54.50
CA ALA A 2 40.69 -43.57 -55.38
C ALA A 2 39.74 -43.85 -56.56
N TYR A 3 38.81 -42.94 -56.81
CA TYR A 3 38.02 -42.86 -58.04
C TYR A 3 38.12 -41.41 -58.54
N SER A 4 38.83 -41.14 -59.65
CA SER A 4 38.49 -41.45 -61.05
C SER A 4 37.54 -40.41 -61.65
N LYS A 5 38.11 -39.52 -62.46
CA LYS A 5 37.39 -38.43 -63.14
C LYS A 5 36.60 -38.98 -64.32
N ARG A 6 35.39 -38.46 -64.56
CA ARG A 6 34.82 -38.33 -65.92
C ARG A 6 34.29 -36.91 -66.12
N ARG A 7 34.71 -36.26 -67.20
CA ARG A 7 34.06 -35.05 -67.73
C ARG A 7 33.06 -35.50 -68.79
N VAL A 8 31.91 -34.85 -68.85
CA VAL A 8 31.09 -34.80 -70.06
C VAL A 8 31.09 -33.35 -70.54
N SER A 9 31.15 -33.14 -71.85
CA SER A 9 31.14 -31.82 -72.47
C SER A 9 30.13 -31.83 -73.62
N VAL A 10 29.35 -30.76 -73.71
CA VAL A 10 28.46 -30.46 -74.84
C VAL A 10 28.80 -29.04 -75.32
N ARG A 11 28.72 -28.81 -76.64
CA ARG A 11 29.05 -27.55 -77.32
C ARG A 11 27.86 -27.06 -78.15
N GLY A 12 27.76 -25.75 -78.34
CA GLY A 12 26.75 -25.05 -79.17
C GLY A 12 26.32 -23.77 -78.44
N ILE A 13 26.90 -22.57 -78.63
CA ILE A 13 27.21 -21.74 -79.82
C ILE A 13 26.00 -20.91 -80.29
N GLY A 14 26.15 -19.57 -80.20
CA GLY A 14 25.21 -18.53 -80.66
C GLY A 14 24.40 -17.90 -79.52
N GLY A 15 24.33 -16.57 -79.33
CA GLY A 15 25.07 -15.48 -79.99
C GLY A 15 24.52 -14.08 -79.60
N TRP A 16 25.28 -13.02 -79.89
CA TRP A 16 24.96 -11.58 -79.74
C TRP A 16 25.06 -10.93 -78.34
N ILE A 17 25.32 -9.61 -78.36
CA ILE A 17 25.83 -8.73 -77.29
C ILE A 17 25.32 -7.30 -77.59
N ALA A 18 24.81 -6.47 -76.67
CA ALA A 18 24.37 -6.72 -75.29
C ALA A 18 22.96 -6.08 -75.06
N VAL A 19 22.63 -5.09 -74.20
CA VAL A 19 23.35 -4.16 -73.29
C VAL A 19 22.63 -4.14 -71.92
N VAL A 20 23.30 -3.68 -70.86
CA VAL A 20 22.85 -3.78 -69.45
C VAL A 20 22.32 -2.46 -68.90
N LEU A 21 21.27 -2.51 -68.07
CA LEU A 21 21.09 -1.80 -66.78
C LEU A 21 19.62 -1.99 -66.28
N ALA A 22 19.30 -2.32 -65.03
CA ALA A 22 19.98 -3.17 -64.02
C ALA A 22 18.96 -3.54 -62.92
N PHE A 23 18.73 -4.83 -62.64
CA PHE A 23 17.91 -5.29 -61.50
C PHE A 23 18.25 -6.74 -61.08
N ALA A 24 18.00 -7.02 -59.80
CA ALA A 24 17.97 -8.35 -59.13
C ALA A 24 19.29 -9.14 -58.99
N GLY A 25 19.31 -10.05 -58.00
CA GLY A 25 20.26 -11.17 -57.88
C GLY A 25 21.34 -11.02 -56.81
N ALA A 26 21.12 -11.58 -55.62
CA ALA A 26 22.17 -11.79 -54.61
C ALA A 26 22.89 -13.15 -54.82
N PRO A 27 24.14 -13.30 -54.37
CA PRO A 27 24.75 -14.61 -54.19
C PRO A 27 24.34 -15.19 -52.82
N GLU A 28 23.45 -16.18 -52.82
CA GLU A 28 23.10 -16.92 -51.61
C GLU A 28 24.25 -17.86 -51.20
N MET A 29 24.90 -17.56 -50.07
CA MET A 29 25.98 -18.39 -49.51
C MET A 29 25.47 -19.11 -48.26
N ALA A 30 25.16 -20.40 -48.42
CA ALA A 30 24.45 -21.17 -47.41
C ALA A 30 25.27 -21.42 -46.12
N ALA A 31 24.57 -21.25 -44.99
CA ALA A 31 24.77 -21.92 -43.70
C ALA A 31 26.21 -22.11 -43.19
N ARG A 32 26.70 -21.15 -42.41
CA ARG A 32 27.50 -21.47 -41.21
C ARG A 32 26.57 -21.45 -40.00
N THR A 33 26.34 -22.62 -39.40
CA THR A 33 25.61 -22.73 -38.13
C THR A 33 26.47 -22.20 -36.99
N SER A 34 26.09 -21.03 -36.46
CA SER A 34 26.53 -20.53 -35.15
C SER A 34 25.35 -20.59 -34.18
N PRO A 35 25.58 -20.80 -32.87
CA PRO A 35 24.51 -21.03 -31.91
C PRO A 35 23.62 -19.80 -31.73
N ALA A 36 22.41 -20.04 -31.21
CA ALA A 36 21.43 -18.99 -30.99
C ALA A 36 21.90 -17.96 -29.96
N ASN A 37 22.33 -16.79 -30.43
CA ASN A 37 22.21 -15.57 -29.65
C ASN A 37 20.72 -15.16 -29.65
N THR A 38 19.94 -15.83 -28.83
CA THR A 38 18.57 -15.44 -28.52
C THR A 38 18.62 -14.08 -27.82
N ALA A 39 18.31 -13.00 -28.55
CA ALA A 39 18.05 -11.73 -27.91
C ALA A 39 16.92 -11.92 -26.88
N PRO A 40 17.05 -11.41 -25.64
CA PRO A 40 15.98 -11.53 -24.65
C PRO A 40 14.71 -10.88 -25.20
N SER A 41 13.59 -11.58 -25.08
CA SER A 41 12.32 -11.15 -25.65
C SER A 41 11.87 -9.81 -25.07
N ALA A 42 11.44 -8.89 -25.93
CA ALA A 42 10.78 -7.64 -25.54
C ALA A 42 9.31 -7.89 -25.15
N ALA A 43 9.09 -8.82 -24.21
CA ALA A 43 7.78 -9.17 -23.69
C ALA A 43 7.87 -9.75 -22.27
N GLN A 44 7.53 -8.92 -21.27
CA GLN A 44 6.60 -9.30 -20.21
C GLN A 44 6.13 -8.07 -19.40
N LEU A 45 4.83 -7.76 -19.46
CA LEU A 45 4.01 -7.42 -18.29
C LEU A 45 2.75 -8.30 -18.44
N PRO A 46 2.47 -9.20 -17.48
CA PRO A 46 2.02 -8.85 -16.13
C PRO A 46 3.18 -8.56 -15.16
N THR A 47 3.01 -7.74 -14.12
CA THR A 47 1.77 -7.59 -13.32
C THR A 47 1.35 -6.12 -13.15
N LEU A 48 0.11 -5.79 -13.54
CA LEU A 48 -0.52 -4.47 -13.37
C LEU A 48 -1.67 -4.62 -12.36
N PRO A 49 -1.40 -4.39 -11.07
CA PRO A 49 -1.95 -3.23 -10.37
C PRO A 49 -0.87 -2.19 -9.99
N GLY A 50 -1.30 -1.01 -9.55
CA GLY A 50 -0.42 0.11 -9.19
C GLY A 50 0.07 0.12 -7.73
N PRO A 51 0.73 1.20 -7.28
CA PRO A 51 0.75 2.53 -7.92
C PRO A 51 1.88 2.72 -8.96
N TYR A 52 1.59 3.48 -10.01
CA TYR A 52 2.58 3.96 -10.99
C TYR A 52 2.51 5.49 -11.12
N GLN A 53 3.66 6.13 -11.34
CA GLN A 53 3.73 7.45 -11.95
C GLN A 53 3.85 7.28 -13.46
N LEU A 54 2.99 7.94 -14.23
CA LEU A 54 3.08 7.97 -15.69
C LEU A 54 3.94 9.17 -16.08
N VAL A 55 5.17 8.93 -16.53
CA VAL A 55 6.18 9.96 -16.79
C VAL A 55 6.35 10.17 -18.29
N VAL A 56 6.14 11.38 -18.80
CA VAL A 56 6.27 11.67 -20.24
C VAL A 56 7.73 11.82 -20.67
N ARG A 57 8.07 11.32 -21.86
CA ARG A 57 9.46 11.15 -22.32
C ARG A 57 10.19 12.46 -22.65
N HIS A 58 9.48 13.52 -23.07
CA HIS A 58 10.15 14.77 -23.46
C HIS A 58 10.53 15.62 -22.25
N SER A 59 9.59 15.96 -21.37
CA SER A 59 9.81 16.86 -20.23
C SER A 59 10.21 16.14 -18.93
N GLY A 60 10.08 14.81 -18.86
CA GLY A 60 10.30 14.03 -17.65
C GLY A 60 9.27 14.26 -16.53
N LYS A 61 8.18 14.98 -16.82
CA LYS A 61 7.10 15.30 -15.89
C LYS A 61 6.07 14.17 -15.78
N CYS A 62 5.29 14.20 -14.70
CA CYS A 62 4.30 13.20 -14.36
C CYS A 62 2.88 13.63 -14.77
N LEU A 63 2.05 12.64 -15.14
CA LEU A 63 0.61 12.77 -15.33
C LEU A 63 -0.07 13.08 -13.98
N ASP A 64 -0.81 14.19 -13.93
CA ASP A 64 -1.32 14.78 -12.68
C ASP A 64 -2.79 15.21 -12.81
N VAL A 65 -3.61 14.94 -11.79
CA VAL A 65 -4.98 15.48 -11.68
C VAL A 65 -4.94 16.85 -10.99
N ASP A 66 -5.31 17.90 -11.72
CA ASP A 66 -5.11 19.29 -11.32
C ASP A 66 -5.61 19.63 -9.90
N GLY A 67 -4.76 20.31 -9.14
CA GLY A 67 -4.98 20.68 -7.74
C GLY A 67 -5.27 19.52 -6.78
N ALA A 68 -5.03 18.26 -7.19
CA ALA A 68 -5.51 17.06 -6.51
C ALA A 68 -7.03 17.06 -6.26
N ALA A 69 -7.83 17.77 -7.07
CA ALA A 69 -9.26 17.85 -6.87
C ALA A 69 -9.94 16.48 -7.14
N ALA A 70 -11.10 16.25 -6.53
CA ALA A 70 -11.88 15.00 -6.65
C ALA A 70 -13.16 15.15 -7.51
N ALA A 71 -13.37 16.31 -8.15
CA ALA A 71 -14.54 16.57 -8.97
C ALA A 71 -14.50 15.78 -10.29
N ASP A 72 -15.67 15.42 -10.83
CA ASP A 72 -15.78 14.93 -12.20
C ASP A 72 -15.50 16.08 -13.17
N GLY A 73 -14.66 15.82 -14.17
CA GLY A 73 -14.21 16.85 -15.10
C GLY A 73 -13.05 17.72 -14.60
N THR A 74 -12.41 17.38 -13.47
CA THR A 74 -11.09 17.96 -13.14
C THR A 74 -10.10 17.63 -14.27
N PRO A 75 -9.40 18.63 -14.86
CA PRO A 75 -8.42 18.41 -15.91
C PRO A 75 -7.26 17.52 -15.47
N VAL A 76 -6.65 16.85 -16.45
CA VAL A 76 -5.38 16.16 -16.30
C VAL A 76 -4.30 16.95 -17.05
N ILE A 77 -3.19 17.18 -16.36
CA ILE A 77 -2.07 18.03 -16.77
C ILE A 77 -0.76 17.25 -16.62
N GLN A 78 0.34 17.82 -17.12
CA GLN A 78 1.66 17.44 -16.62
C GLN A 78 2.08 18.32 -15.44
N TRP A 79 2.79 17.74 -14.48
CA TRP A 79 3.46 18.47 -13.41
C TRP A 79 4.79 17.80 -13.02
N ASP A 80 5.70 18.56 -12.41
CA ASP A 80 6.94 18.00 -11.85
C ASP A 80 6.64 16.86 -10.87
N CYS A 81 7.36 15.75 -11.02
CA CYS A 81 7.04 14.50 -10.33
C CYS A 81 7.23 14.60 -8.81
N HIS A 82 6.16 14.33 -8.06
CA HIS A 82 6.09 14.41 -6.60
C HIS A 82 5.36 13.19 -6.00
N SER A 83 5.44 13.01 -4.68
CA SER A 83 4.81 11.86 -3.99
C SER A 83 3.28 11.94 -3.81
N GLY A 84 2.64 13.05 -4.18
CA GLY A 84 1.18 13.23 -4.06
C GLY A 84 0.37 12.19 -4.85
N GLU A 85 -0.72 11.70 -4.26
CA GLU A 85 -1.54 10.60 -4.81
C GLU A 85 -2.28 10.97 -6.11
N ASN A 86 -2.41 12.26 -6.41
CA ASN A 86 -2.90 12.81 -7.68
C ASN A 86 -1.98 12.53 -8.89
N GLN A 87 -0.73 12.11 -8.65
CA GLN A 87 0.19 11.59 -9.67
C GLN A 87 0.37 10.07 -9.60
N GLN A 88 -0.32 9.38 -8.70
CA GLN A 88 -0.23 7.93 -8.54
C GLN A 88 -1.44 7.26 -9.17
N TRP A 89 -1.17 6.34 -10.11
CA TRP A 89 -2.20 5.71 -10.93
C TRP A 89 -2.20 4.18 -10.76
N SER A 90 -3.36 3.62 -10.47
CA SER A 90 -3.62 2.18 -10.58
C SER A 90 -3.98 1.83 -12.02
N VAL A 91 -3.22 0.93 -12.63
CA VAL A 91 -3.52 0.38 -13.95
C VAL A 91 -4.25 -0.95 -13.77
N GLU A 92 -5.56 -0.95 -13.96
CA GLU A 92 -6.40 -2.14 -13.81
C GLU A 92 -6.78 -2.72 -15.18
N ALA A 93 -6.91 -4.04 -15.27
CA ALA A 93 -7.40 -4.68 -16.49
C ALA A 93 -8.86 -4.30 -16.82
N ALA A 94 -9.15 -4.23 -18.12
CA ALA A 94 -10.47 -4.26 -18.72
C ALA A 94 -10.55 -5.43 -19.72
N ALA A 95 -11.62 -5.50 -20.52
CA ALA A 95 -11.76 -6.53 -21.54
C ALA A 95 -10.72 -6.35 -22.69
N GLU A 96 -10.44 -7.44 -23.41
CA GLU A 96 -9.78 -7.42 -24.73
C GLU A 96 -8.38 -6.77 -24.78
N GLY A 97 -7.66 -6.74 -23.65
CA GLY A 97 -6.31 -6.16 -23.56
C GLY A 97 -6.26 -4.64 -23.35
N TYR A 98 -7.41 -4.03 -23.01
CA TYR A 98 -7.49 -2.65 -22.56
C TYR A 98 -7.35 -2.56 -21.02
N TYR A 99 -7.08 -1.36 -20.54
CA TYR A 99 -6.90 -1.04 -19.12
C TYR A 99 -7.70 0.20 -18.71
N ARG A 100 -8.11 0.27 -17.45
CA ARG A 100 -8.55 1.51 -16.80
C ARG A 100 -7.36 2.07 -16.01
N ILE A 101 -7.09 3.35 -16.15
CA ILE A 101 -6.01 4.05 -15.45
C ILE A 101 -6.68 4.94 -14.41
N ILE A 102 -6.47 4.67 -13.13
CA ILE A 102 -7.30 5.19 -12.02
C ILE A 102 -6.45 6.00 -11.05
N ALA A 103 -6.80 7.25 -10.79
CA ALA A 103 -6.09 8.11 -9.85
C ALA A 103 -6.29 7.62 -8.41
N ARG A 104 -5.19 7.46 -7.65
CA ARG A 104 -5.22 6.88 -6.28
C ARG A 104 -5.96 7.77 -5.28
N HIS A 105 -5.87 9.09 -5.41
CA HIS A 105 -6.49 10.04 -4.46
C HIS A 105 -8.02 10.10 -4.55
N SER A 106 -8.60 9.84 -5.74
CA SER A 106 -10.03 10.02 -6.01
C SER A 106 -10.77 8.72 -6.39
N GLY A 107 -10.05 7.66 -6.78
CA GLY A 107 -10.64 6.43 -7.31
C GLY A 107 -11.29 6.59 -8.69
N LYS A 108 -11.03 7.70 -9.40
CA LYS A 108 -11.64 8.03 -10.70
C LYS A 108 -10.76 7.63 -11.87
N SER A 109 -11.39 7.27 -12.98
CA SER A 109 -10.70 6.85 -14.21
C SER A 109 -10.23 8.05 -15.02
N LEU A 110 -9.07 7.87 -15.67
CA LEU A 110 -8.58 8.70 -16.76
C LEU A 110 -9.55 8.61 -17.95
N ASP A 111 -10.09 9.75 -18.36
CA ASP A 111 -11.28 9.84 -19.19
C ASP A 111 -11.08 10.87 -20.31
N VAL A 112 -11.40 10.50 -21.55
CA VAL A 112 -11.44 11.46 -22.68
C VAL A 112 -12.76 12.24 -22.62
N ALA A 113 -12.63 13.56 -22.47
CA ALA A 113 -13.77 14.45 -22.24
C ALA A 113 -14.84 14.34 -23.34
N ALA A 114 -16.10 14.26 -22.91
CA ALA A 114 -17.30 14.16 -23.74
C ALA A 114 -17.28 13.03 -24.79
N VAL A 115 -16.45 11.99 -24.64
CA VAL A 115 -16.28 10.89 -25.62
C VAL A 115 -15.83 11.41 -27.00
N SER A 116 -15.16 12.57 -27.05
CA SER A 116 -14.75 13.20 -28.32
C SER A 116 -13.79 12.31 -29.13
N LEU A 117 -13.85 12.44 -30.46
CA LEU A 117 -12.95 11.79 -31.42
C LEU A 117 -11.88 12.77 -31.97
N ASP A 118 -11.94 14.03 -31.55
CA ASP A 118 -11.17 15.14 -32.08
C ASP A 118 -9.76 15.22 -31.48
N ASP A 119 -8.82 15.77 -32.25
CA ASP A 119 -7.49 16.13 -31.78
C ASP A 119 -7.54 17.29 -30.79
N GLY A 120 -6.76 17.20 -29.71
CA GLY A 120 -6.72 18.22 -28.66
C GLY A 120 -7.89 18.14 -27.67
N ALA A 121 -8.77 17.13 -27.75
CA ALA A 121 -9.82 16.95 -26.75
C ALA A 121 -9.20 16.71 -25.36
N PRO A 122 -9.64 17.42 -24.30
CA PRO A 122 -9.03 17.33 -22.98
C PRO A 122 -9.12 15.94 -22.36
N ILE A 123 -8.10 15.59 -21.57
CA ILE A 123 -8.17 14.49 -20.63
C ILE A 123 -8.59 15.04 -19.27
N GLN A 124 -9.45 14.29 -18.60
CA GLN A 124 -10.02 14.60 -17.30
C GLN A 124 -9.99 13.33 -16.43
N GLN A 125 -10.28 13.48 -15.14
CA GLN A 125 -10.79 12.35 -14.35
C GLN A 125 -12.32 12.32 -14.41
N TRP A 126 -12.90 11.13 -14.39
CA TRP A 126 -14.35 10.95 -14.23
C TRP A 126 -14.67 9.67 -13.45
N ALA A 127 -15.82 9.65 -12.78
CA ALA A 127 -16.37 8.49 -12.11
C ALA A 127 -16.39 7.28 -13.06
N THR A 128 -15.82 6.16 -12.60
CA THR A 128 -15.63 4.96 -13.43
C THR A 128 -16.99 4.36 -13.82
N HIS A 129 -17.38 4.49 -15.08
CA HIS A 129 -18.63 3.96 -15.65
C HIS A 129 -18.38 2.93 -16.77
N GLY A 130 -17.12 2.57 -17.04
CA GLY A 130 -16.74 1.51 -17.98
C GLY A 130 -16.89 1.87 -19.46
N GLY A 131 -17.11 3.15 -19.78
CA GLY A 131 -17.16 3.63 -21.17
C GLY A 131 -15.83 3.40 -21.88
N GLU A 132 -15.86 3.31 -23.21
CA GLU A 132 -14.64 3.09 -24.01
C GLU A 132 -13.69 4.31 -23.97
N ASN A 133 -14.19 5.50 -23.65
CA ASN A 133 -13.38 6.70 -23.37
C ASN A 133 -12.61 6.64 -22.03
N GLN A 134 -12.85 5.63 -21.20
CA GLN A 134 -12.13 5.33 -19.96
C GLN A 134 -11.22 4.09 -20.10
N GLN A 135 -11.11 3.53 -21.31
CA GLN A 135 -10.36 2.31 -21.60
C GLN A 135 -9.17 2.61 -22.52
N TRP A 136 -8.00 2.12 -22.14
CA TRP A 136 -6.72 2.51 -22.72
C TRP A 136 -5.89 1.28 -23.10
N ARG A 137 -5.34 1.25 -24.31
CA ARG A 137 -4.36 0.25 -24.76
C ARG A 137 -2.95 0.78 -24.48
N LEU A 138 -2.11 -0.05 -23.86
CA LEU A 138 -0.69 0.26 -23.63
C LEU A 138 0.14 -0.33 -24.78
N GLU A 139 0.49 0.48 -25.78
CA GLU A 139 1.31 0.07 -26.90
C GLU A 139 2.79 0.24 -26.55
N PRO A 140 3.63 -0.82 -26.53
CA PRO A 140 5.03 -0.70 -26.18
C PRO A 140 5.81 0.07 -27.25
N VAL A 141 6.67 0.98 -26.79
CA VAL A 141 7.64 1.77 -27.57
C VAL A 141 9.05 1.34 -27.14
N GLU A 142 10.07 1.77 -27.88
CA GLU A 142 11.46 1.59 -27.49
C GLU A 142 11.78 2.11 -26.07
N SER A 143 12.85 1.59 -25.48
CA SER A 143 13.39 2.05 -24.19
C SER A 143 12.38 2.05 -23.02
N GLY A 144 11.43 1.12 -23.00
CA GLY A 144 10.51 0.91 -21.87
C GLY A 144 9.40 1.96 -21.72
N HIS A 145 9.12 2.73 -22.78
CA HIS A 145 8.00 3.67 -22.83
C HIS A 145 6.79 3.02 -23.51
N TYR A 146 5.62 3.63 -23.35
CA TYR A 146 4.37 3.21 -23.95
C TYR A 146 3.66 4.39 -24.61
N ARG A 147 2.98 4.15 -25.73
CA ARG A 147 1.89 5.03 -26.16
C ARG A 147 0.61 4.53 -25.49
N ILE A 148 -0.10 5.43 -24.83
CA ILE A 148 -1.34 5.13 -24.11
C ILE A 148 -2.49 5.56 -25.01
N VAL A 149 -3.26 4.62 -25.56
CA VAL A 149 -4.20 4.86 -26.67
C VAL A 149 -5.65 4.62 -26.24
N ALA A 150 -6.53 5.61 -26.39
CA ALA A 150 -7.95 5.50 -26.04
C ALA A 150 -8.69 4.51 -26.95
N ARG A 151 -9.56 3.68 -26.36
CA ARG A 151 -10.27 2.59 -27.05
C ARG A 151 -11.27 3.08 -28.07
N HIS A 152 -12.00 4.17 -27.78
CA HIS A 152 -13.09 4.67 -28.64
C HIS A 152 -12.57 5.49 -29.84
N SER A 153 -11.51 6.27 -29.67
CA SER A 153 -10.99 7.21 -30.68
C SER A 153 -9.74 6.71 -31.42
N GLY A 154 -9.02 5.75 -30.84
CA GLY A 154 -7.70 5.33 -31.34
C GLY A 154 -6.59 6.38 -31.16
N LYS A 155 -6.86 7.49 -30.46
CA LYS A 155 -5.91 8.58 -30.22
C LYS A 155 -5.04 8.37 -28.98
N ALA A 156 -3.85 8.95 -29.01
CA ALA A 156 -2.82 8.82 -27.99
C ALA A 156 -2.95 9.89 -26.90
N LEU A 157 -2.59 9.54 -25.66
CA LEU A 157 -2.38 10.45 -24.55
C LEU A 157 -1.19 11.39 -24.85
N ASP A 158 -1.43 12.70 -24.92
CA ASP A 158 -0.50 13.69 -25.49
C ASP A 158 -0.36 14.92 -24.58
N VAL A 159 0.89 15.34 -24.29
CA VAL A 159 1.15 16.66 -23.67
C VAL A 159 1.10 17.76 -24.72
N SER A 160 0.03 18.56 -24.66
CA SER A 160 -0.31 19.55 -25.69
C SER A 160 0.83 20.54 -25.97
N GLY A 161 1.10 20.75 -27.26
CA GLY A 161 2.13 21.67 -27.75
C GLY A 161 3.57 21.25 -27.48
N VAL A 162 3.83 20.02 -26.99
CA VAL A 162 5.15 19.54 -26.54
C VAL A 162 5.71 20.44 -25.41
N SER A 163 4.84 21.07 -24.63
CA SER A 163 5.23 21.99 -23.56
C SER A 163 6.05 21.29 -22.47
N GLU A 164 7.02 21.99 -21.87
CA GLU A 164 7.77 21.53 -20.70
C GLU A 164 7.29 22.16 -19.38
N GLU A 165 6.27 23.03 -19.45
CA GLU A 165 5.72 23.80 -18.33
C GLU A 165 4.78 22.96 -17.43
N ASN A 166 4.79 23.28 -16.14
CA ASN A 166 3.80 22.78 -15.18
C ASN A 166 2.40 23.33 -15.52
N GLY A 167 1.38 22.48 -15.47
CA GLY A 167 0.02 22.88 -15.85
C GLY A 167 -0.25 22.86 -17.36
N ALA A 168 0.68 22.35 -18.18
CA ALA A 168 0.37 22.07 -19.57
C ALA A 168 -0.67 20.95 -19.69
N TRP A 169 -1.71 21.19 -20.49
CA TRP A 169 -2.85 20.29 -20.67
C TRP A 169 -2.44 18.97 -21.29
N VAL A 170 -2.98 17.87 -20.74
CA VAL A 170 -2.94 16.57 -21.41
C VAL A 170 -4.23 16.39 -22.22
N THR A 171 -4.07 15.99 -23.47
CA THR A 171 -5.14 15.82 -24.45
C THR A 171 -5.06 14.44 -25.08
N GLN A 172 -6.05 14.07 -25.91
CA GLN A 172 -5.82 13.04 -26.92
C GLN A 172 -5.30 13.70 -28.22
N TYR A 173 -4.45 13.01 -28.97
CA TYR A 173 -4.01 13.44 -30.31
C TYR A 173 -3.71 12.22 -31.22
N GLU A 174 -3.73 12.43 -32.53
CA GLU A 174 -3.43 11.40 -33.53
C GLU A 174 -2.06 10.71 -33.24
N PRO A 175 -1.98 9.36 -33.25
CA PRO A 175 -0.76 8.64 -32.87
C PRO A 175 0.45 8.95 -33.77
N HIS A 176 1.49 9.54 -33.18
CA HIS A 176 2.73 9.90 -33.87
C HIS A 176 4.00 9.43 -33.14
N ALA A 177 5.16 9.85 -33.63
CA ALA A 177 6.48 9.50 -33.08
C ALA A 177 7.04 10.53 -32.07
N GLY A 178 6.31 11.62 -31.79
CA GLY A 178 6.70 12.63 -30.80
C GLY A 178 6.84 12.05 -29.39
N ALA A 179 7.77 12.61 -28.60
CA ALA A 179 8.05 12.14 -27.24
C ALA A 179 7.00 12.57 -26.20
N ASN A 180 6.18 13.58 -26.53
CA ASN A 180 4.98 14.02 -25.80
C ASN A 180 3.84 12.97 -25.74
N GLN A 181 3.92 11.91 -26.55
CA GLN A 181 2.98 10.76 -26.52
C GLN A 181 3.59 9.48 -25.92
N GLN A 182 4.80 9.56 -25.36
CA GLN A 182 5.56 8.39 -24.90
C GLN A 182 5.71 8.44 -23.39
N TRP A 183 5.13 7.46 -22.69
CA TRP A 183 4.95 7.46 -21.25
C TRP A 183 5.65 6.26 -20.62
N MET A 184 6.54 6.49 -19.65
CA MET A 184 7.11 5.45 -18.80
C MET A 184 6.19 5.24 -17.59
N LEU A 185 5.73 4.01 -17.38
CA LEU A 185 5.03 3.62 -16.15
C LEU A 185 6.10 3.34 -15.08
N ARG A 186 6.53 4.38 -14.36
CA ARG A 186 7.49 4.25 -13.24
C ARG A 186 6.75 3.66 -12.04
N PRO A 187 7.13 2.48 -11.52
CA PRO A 187 6.52 1.95 -10.31
C PRO A 187 6.75 2.91 -9.15
N VAL A 188 5.67 3.31 -8.47
CA VAL A 188 5.78 3.92 -7.16
C VAL A 188 5.92 2.76 -6.19
N THR A 189 7.14 2.52 -5.71
CA THR A 189 7.36 1.55 -4.64
C THR A 189 6.76 2.14 -3.37
N ASP A 190 5.52 1.76 -3.07
CA ASP A 190 5.00 1.80 -1.70
C ASP A 190 6.08 1.14 -0.82
N GLY A 191 6.65 1.91 0.11
CA GLY A 191 7.66 1.39 1.03
C GLY A 191 7.05 0.35 1.99
N PRO A 192 7.81 -0.18 2.96
CA PRO A 192 7.15 -0.66 4.18
C PRO A 192 6.21 0.46 4.65
N PRO A 193 4.91 0.16 4.91
CA PRO A 193 3.90 1.20 5.09
C PRO A 193 4.37 2.19 6.15
N PRO A 194 4.26 3.50 5.90
CA PRO A 194 4.78 4.49 6.83
C PRO A 194 4.21 4.21 8.22
N PRO A 195 5.04 4.25 9.29
CA PRO A 195 4.51 4.09 10.64
C PRO A 195 3.38 5.10 10.83
N PRO A 196 2.26 4.70 11.47
CA PRO A 196 1.06 5.53 11.53
C PRO A 196 1.44 6.93 12.01
N PRO A 197 0.96 7.99 11.33
CA PRO A 197 1.43 9.34 11.59
C PRO A 197 1.29 9.66 13.08
N PRO A 198 2.28 10.33 13.70
CA PRO A 198 2.12 10.80 15.07
C PRO A 198 0.84 11.62 15.14
N PRO A 199 0.03 11.46 16.21
CA PRO A 199 -1.23 12.18 16.32
C PRO A 199 -0.98 13.69 16.17
N PRO A 200 -1.88 14.43 15.51
CA PRO A 200 -1.67 15.84 15.25
C PRO A 200 -1.42 16.59 16.56
N PRO A 201 -0.56 17.64 16.56
CA PRO A 201 -0.48 18.52 17.72
C PRO A 201 -1.90 19.00 18.05
N PRO A 202 -2.30 19.01 19.33
CA PRO A 202 -3.66 19.36 19.70
C PRO A 202 -3.98 20.77 19.17
N PRO A 203 -5.24 21.02 18.75
CA PRO A 203 -5.66 22.38 18.45
C PRO A 203 -5.37 23.29 19.66
N PRO A 204 -5.13 24.60 19.48
CA PRO A 204 -5.11 25.53 20.60
C PRO A 204 -6.39 25.29 21.42
N PRO A 205 -6.28 25.09 22.74
CA PRO A 205 -7.35 24.47 23.52
C PRO A 205 -8.64 25.26 23.31
N PRO A 206 -9.77 24.60 22.95
CA PRO A 206 -11.04 25.29 22.88
C PRO A 206 -11.30 25.98 24.22
N PRO A 207 -11.97 27.15 24.26
CA PRO A 207 -12.39 27.75 25.51
C PRO A 207 -13.12 26.66 26.32
N PRO A 208 -12.72 26.43 27.58
CA PRO A 208 -12.90 25.15 28.25
C PRO A 208 -14.37 24.72 28.16
N PRO A 209 -14.65 23.51 27.64
CA PRO A 209 -16.02 23.10 27.37
C PRO A 209 -16.83 23.19 28.66
N SER A 210 -17.99 23.83 28.58
CA SER A 210 -18.96 23.85 29.68
C SER A 210 -19.23 22.40 30.12
N PRO A 211 -19.29 22.12 31.44
CA PRO A 211 -19.18 20.76 31.96
C PRO A 211 -20.46 19.95 31.74
N ASP A 212 -20.63 19.43 30.53
CA ASP A 212 -21.50 18.28 30.25
C ASP A 212 -20.75 16.97 30.59
N PRO A 213 -21.39 16.01 31.25
CA PRO A 213 -20.71 14.84 31.81
C PRO A 213 -20.25 13.87 30.72
N ALA A 214 -19.07 13.27 30.92
CA ALA A 214 -18.58 12.18 30.09
C ALA A 214 -19.66 11.09 29.94
N GLY A 215 -20.01 10.78 28.69
CA GLY A 215 -21.11 9.88 28.37
C GLY A 215 -20.96 8.53 29.08
N SER A 216 -22.07 7.98 29.59
CA SER A 216 -22.05 6.77 30.44
C SER A 216 -21.21 5.61 29.88
N ALA A 217 -21.20 5.45 28.55
CA ALA A 217 -20.44 4.42 27.85
C ALA A 217 -18.91 4.62 27.90
N ASP A 218 -18.41 5.86 27.86
CA ASP A 218 -16.96 6.12 27.84
C ASP A 218 -16.33 5.90 29.22
N VAL A 219 -17.03 6.29 30.29
CA VAL A 219 -16.59 6.00 31.66
C VAL A 219 -16.59 4.49 31.94
N VAL A 220 -17.60 3.76 31.45
CA VAL A 220 -17.64 2.29 31.52
C VAL A 220 -16.49 1.66 30.72
N ARG A 221 -16.32 2.04 29.45
CA ARG A 221 -15.24 1.57 28.56
C ARG A 221 -13.83 1.84 29.11
N PHE A 222 -13.64 2.98 29.78
CA PHE A 222 -12.40 3.30 30.47
C PHE A 222 -12.15 2.37 31.67
N LEU A 223 -13.15 2.17 32.53
CA LEU A 223 -13.04 1.27 33.70
C LEU A 223 -12.88 -0.20 33.29
N GLU A 224 -13.52 -0.63 32.20
CA GLU A 224 -13.29 -1.93 31.54
C GLU A 224 -11.82 -2.13 31.09
N GLN A 225 -11.02 -1.07 30.99
CA GLN A 225 -9.57 -1.12 30.74
C GLN A 225 -8.70 -0.77 31.96
N ALA A 226 -9.21 0.01 32.92
CA ALA A 226 -8.44 0.48 34.08
C ALA A 226 -8.58 -0.40 35.34
N THR A 227 -9.72 -1.05 35.60
CA THR A 227 -9.99 -1.77 36.87
C THR A 227 -10.32 -3.24 36.63
N PHE A 228 -10.66 -4.02 37.66
CA PHE A 228 -11.18 -5.39 37.48
C PHE A 228 -12.67 -5.45 37.14
N GLY A 229 -13.26 -4.30 36.78
CA GLY A 229 -14.64 -4.16 36.30
C GLY A 229 -15.24 -2.80 36.70
N PRO A 230 -16.12 -2.21 35.87
CA PRO A 230 -16.85 -1.00 36.26
C PRO A 230 -17.81 -1.28 37.40
N SER A 231 -17.65 -0.59 38.54
CA SER A 231 -18.65 -0.54 39.61
C SER A 231 -19.42 0.78 39.55
N SER A 232 -20.62 0.85 40.14
CA SER A 232 -21.40 2.09 40.19
C SER A 232 -20.62 3.23 40.85
N ALA A 233 -19.94 2.96 41.97
CA ALA A 233 -19.10 3.93 42.67
C ALA A 233 -17.91 4.41 41.84
N LEU A 234 -17.23 3.51 41.10
CA LEU A 234 -16.15 3.91 40.17
C LEU A 234 -16.68 4.76 39.01
N VAL A 235 -17.85 4.41 38.45
CA VAL A 235 -18.49 5.16 37.37
C VAL A 235 -18.96 6.54 37.83
N GLU A 236 -19.47 6.66 39.06
CA GLU A 236 -19.85 7.94 39.66
C GLU A 236 -18.63 8.80 40.00
N HIS A 237 -17.57 8.21 40.55
CA HIS A 237 -16.32 8.90 40.87
C HIS A 237 -15.58 9.42 39.64
N VAL A 238 -15.39 8.59 38.60
CA VAL A 238 -14.74 9.05 37.35
C VAL A 238 -15.57 10.11 36.62
N ARG A 239 -16.89 10.20 36.84
CA ARG A 239 -17.71 11.33 36.36
C ARG A 239 -17.52 12.62 37.16
N SER A 240 -17.24 12.53 38.46
CA SER A 240 -17.09 13.71 39.32
C SER A 240 -15.68 14.29 39.30
N VAL A 241 -14.64 13.45 39.20
CA VAL A 241 -13.23 13.90 39.14
C VAL A 241 -12.65 13.95 37.73
N GLY A 242 -13.19 13.17 36.78
CA GLY A 242 -12.66 13.05 35.42
C GLY A 242 -11.49 12.06 35.29
N PHE A 243 -11.14 11.69 34.05
CA PHE A 243 -10.15 10.65 33.78
C PHE A 243 -8.74 10.98 34.31
N GLU A 244 -8.27 12.22 34.13
CA GLU A 244 -6.92 12.64 34.52
C GLU A 244 -6.73 12.62 36.04
N GLN A 245 -7.67 13.19 36.79
CA GLN A 245 -7.60 13.20 38.26
C GLN A 245 -7.72 11.78 38.84
N TYR A 246 -8.57 10.93 38.26
CA TYR A 246 -8.63 9.52 38.65
C TYR A 246 -7.30 8.79 38.39
N LEU A 247 -6.62 9.05 37.26
CA LEU A 247 -5.30 8.48 36.99
C LEU A 247 -4.26 8.96 38.00
N ASN A 248 -4.26 10.24 38.36
CA ASN A 248 -3.39 10.78 39.42
C ASN A 248 -3.64 10.06 40.76
N GLU A 249 -4.91 9.87 41.15
CA GLU A 249 -5.28 9.10 42.35
C GLU A 249 -4.82 7.63 42.29
N GLN A 250 -4.88 6.98 41.12
CA GLN A 250 -4.33 5.62 40.94
C GLN A 250 -2.80 5.56 41.07
N PHE A 251 -2.08 6.65 40.78
CA PHE A 251 -0.63 6.73 40.94
C PHE A 251 -0.22 7.15 42.35
N ASP A 252 -0.92 8.09 42.97
CA ASP A 252 -0.63 8.62 44.31
C ASP A 252 -1.16 7.75 45.47
N ALA A 253 -2.09 6.82 45.20
CA ALA A 253 -2.58 5.87 46.20
C ALA A 253 -1.43 5.11 46.88
N ALA A 254 -1.52 4.89 48.20
CA ALA A 254 -0.51 4.11 48.93
C ALA A 254 -0.31 2.72 48.31
N ILE A 255 0.93 2.20 48.34
CA ILE A 255 1.24 0.87 47.79
C ILE A 255 0.45 -0.19 48.56
N SER A 256 -0.37 -0.97 47.84
CA SER A 256 -1.14 -2.06 48.41
C SER A 256 -0.27 -3.08 49.13
N GLY A 257 -0.63 -3.39 50.37
CA GLY A 257 0.09 -4.34 51.22
C GLY A 257 -0.19 -5.80 50.86
N TYR A 258 0.78 -6.66 51.15
CA TYR A 258 0.70 -8.11 50.97
C TYR A 258 1.18 -8.86 52.23
N PRO A 259 0.59 -10.03 52.57
CA PRO A 259 1.04 -10.81 53.72
C PRO A 259 2.47 -11.32 53.50
N THR A 260 3.34 -11.10 54.49
CA THR A 260 4.66 -11.76 54.52
C THR A 260 4.45 -13.22 54.88
N LEU A 261 4.63 -14.11 53.89
CA LEU A 261 4.57 -15.55 54.12
C LEU A 261 5.86 -16.02 54.83
N PRO A 262 5.77 -16.82 55.91
CA PRO A 262 6.96 -17.44 56.51
C PRO A 262 7.71 -18.31 55.50
N LEU A 263 9.04 -18.36 55.60
CA LEU A 263 9.85 -19.31 54.83
C LEU A 263 9.41 -20.74 55.14
N TYR A 264 9.12 -21.51 54.09
CA TYR A 264 8.54 -22.86 54.18
C TYR A 264 9.32 -23.77 55.14
N PRO A 265 8.72 -24.17 56.29
CA PRO A 265 9.33 -25.16 57.17
C PRO A 265 9.22 -26.53 56.50
N THR A 266 10.36 -27.22 56.33
CA THR A 266 10.40 -28.59 55.79
C THR A 266 9.68 -29.62 56.67
N THR A 267 9.28 -29.23 57.89
CA THR A 267 8.44 -30.00 58.82
C THR A 267 7.14 -29.25 59.08
N ARG A 268 6.04 -29.69 58.47
CA ARG A 268 4.68 -29.18 58.74
C ARG A 268 4.23 -29.58 60.14
N ASP A 269 3.74 -28.60 60.93
CA ASP A 269 3.09 -28.89 62.21
C ASP A 269 1.72 -29.54 61.97
N THR A 270 1.63 -30.84 62.25
CA THR A 270 0.39 -31.63 62.13
C THR A 270 -0.56 -31.50 63.31
N ALA A 271 -0.14 -30.89 64.42
CA ALA A 271 -0.99 -30.59 65.57
C ALA A 271 -1.71 -29.25 65.37
N ALA A 272 -0.99 -28.21 64.93
CA ALA A 272 -1.59 -26.93 64.54
C ALA A 272 -2.35 -27.01 63.21
N CYS A 273 -1.89 -27.83 62.25
CA CYS A 273 -2.54 -28.02 60.96
C CYS A 273 -2.75 -29.51 60.63
N PRO A 274 -3.90 -30.10 61.02
CA PRO A 274 -4.27 -31.46 60.64
C PRO A 274 -4.33 -31.68 59.11
N ASN A 275 -4.50 -32.93 58.67
CA ASN A 275 -4.69 -33.29 57.25
C ASN A 275 -6.07 -32.87 56.70
N ASN A 276 -6.37 -31.56 56.72
CA ASN A 276 -7.50 -30.95 56.01
C ASN A 276 -6.98 -29.99 54.93
N SER A 277 -7.67 -29.93 53.79
CA SER A 277 -7.24 -29.15 52.62
C SER A 277 -7.31 -27.64 52.83
N VAL A 278 -8.22 -27.16 53.69
CA VAL A 278 -8.43 -25.74 53.97
C VAL A 278 -7.21 -25.15 54.71
N CYS A 279 -6.81 -25.75 55.83
CA CYS A 279 -5.64 -25.30 56.59
C CYS A 279 -4.34 -25.39 55.78
N GLN A 280 -4.20 -26.43 54.95
CA GLN A 280 -3.05 -26.55 54.04
C GLN A 280 -3.04 -25.43 53.00
N ARG A 281 -4.17 -25.15 52.34
CA ARG A 281 -4.31 -24.03 51.41
C ARG A 281 -3.98 -22.70 52.10
N ASP A 282 -4.58 -22.44 53.25
CA ASP A 282 -4.59 -21.12 53.92
C ASP A 282 -3.29 -20.79 54.67
N ASN A 283 -2.42 -21.76 54.93
CA ASN A 283 -1.16 -21.55 55.67
C ASN A 283 0.11 -22.07 54.95
N TYR A 284 -0.04 -22.99 53.98
CA TYR A 284 1.09 -23.71 53.36
C TYR A 284 1.09 -23.63 51.82
N THR A 285 0.37 -22.68 51.22
CA THR A 285 0.40 -22.42 49.76
C THR A 285 0.45 -20.91 49.48
N MET A 286 0.59 -20.53 48.21
CA MET A 286 0.52 -19.12 47.77
C MET A 286 -0.89 -18.50 47.87
N TYR A 287 -1.91 -19.26 48.27
CA TYR A 287 -3.30 -18.81 48.33
C TYR A 287 -3.53 -17.53 49.15
N PRO A 288 -2.89 -17.27 50.32
CA PRO A 288 -3.08 -16.01 51.04
C PRO A 288 -2.57 -14.79 50.26
N LEU A 289 -1.48 -14.94 49.49
CA LEU A 289 -0.97 -13.88 48.62
C LEU A 289 -1.90 -13.66 47.42
N GLN A 290 -2.37 -14.73 46.79
CA GLN A 290 -3.33 -14.68 45.68
C GLN A 290 -4.66 -14.04 46.12
N ASN A 291 -5.16 -14.41 47.30
CA ASN A 291 -6.37 -13.84 47.88
C ASN A 291 -6.19 -12.35 48.21
N GLN A 292 -5.07 -11.96 48.83
CA GLN A 292 -4.79 -10.54 49.08
C GLN A 292 -4.67 -9.75 47.77
N PHE A 293 -4.03 -10.32 46.74
CA PHE A 293 -3.97 -9.71 45.41
C PHE A 293 -5.38 -9.43 44.87
N PHE A 294 -6.29 -10.41 44.88
CA PHE A 294 -7.65 -10.19 44.37
C PHE A 294 -8.49 -9.23 45.24
N VAL A 295 -8.27 -9.20 46.56
CA VAL A 295 -8.88 -8.18 47.44
C VAL A 295 -8.40 -6.77 47.07
N ASN A 296 -7.09 -6.58 46.89
CA ASN A 296 -6.50 -5.30 46.47
C ASN A 296 -6.99 -4.92 45.05
N ALA A 297 -7.09 -5.89 44.14
CA ALA A 297 -7.51 -5.70 42.75
C ALA A 297 -8.97 -5.27 42.58
N LEU A 298 -9.88 -5.80 43.40
CA LEU A 298 -11.33 -5.54 43.32
C LEU A 298 -11.80 -4.39 44.20
N TYR A 299 -11.15 -4.17 45.35
CA TYR A 299 -11.62 -3.25 46.41
C TYR A 299 -10.56 -2.27 46.91
N GLY A 300 -9.29 -2.45 46.51
CA GLY A 300 -8.23 -1.50 46.80
C GLY A 300 -8.40 -0.18 46.06
N GLN A 301 -7.64 0.83 46.48
CA GLN A 301 -7.63 2.15 45.85
C GLN A 301 -6.74 2.19 44.59
N ASP A 302 -5.90 1.17 44.35
CA ASP A 302 -4.88 1.15 43.29
C ASP A 302 -5.13 0.08 42.22
N GLN A 303 -6.39 -0.13 41.85
CA GLN A 303 -6.85 -1.19 40.94
C GLN A 303 -6.14 -1.16 39.58
N LEU A 304 -5.79 0.03 39.07
CA LEU A 304 -4.99 0.18 37.84
C LEU A 304 -3.60 -0.47 37.98
N ARG A 305 -2.93 -0.26 39.11
CA ARG A 305 -1.60 -0.85 39.37
C ARG A 305 -1.69 -2.35 39.60
N GLN A 306 -2.74 -2.82 40.29
CA GLN A 306 -3.05 -4.24 40.41
C GLN A 306 -3.29 -4.90 39.03
N ARG A 307 -3.99 -4.20 38.12
CA ARG A 307 -4.27 -4.70 36.75
C ARG A 307 -3.00 -4.75 35.90
N VAL A 308 -2.15 -3.72 35.97
CA VAL A 308 -0.83 -3.73 35.33
C VAL A 308 0.05 -4.87 35.87
N ALA A 309 0.08 -5.09 37.18
CA ALA A 309 0.82 -6.19 37.80
C ALA A 309 0.31 -7.58 37.33
N PHE A 310 -1.01 -7.75 37.19
CA PHE A 310 -1.60 -8.98 36.65
C PHE A 310 -1.18 -9.24 35.19
N VAL A 311 -1.28 -8.23 34.33
CA VAL A 311 -0.88 -8.33 32.91
C VAL A 311 0.61 -8.63 32.78
N LEU A 312 1.46 -7.94 33.56
CA LEU A 312 2.90 -8.19 33.58
C LEU A 312 3.23 -9.62 34.05
N HIS A 313 2.52 -10.15 35.05
CA HIS A 313 2.68 -11.53 35.48
C HIS A 313 2.32 -12.53 34.36
N GLN A 314 1.24 -12.30 33.59
CA GLN A 314 0.87 -13.16 32.46
C GLN A 314 1.90 -13.13 31.31
N ILE A 315 2.53 -11.99 31.06
CA ILE A 315 3.58 -11.85 30.02
C ILE A 315 4.85 -12.64 30.41
N LEU A 316 5.18 -12.73 31.69
CA LEU A 316 6.41 -13.36 32.20
C LEU A 316 6.33 -14.90 32.38
N VAL A 317 5.28 -15.56 31.87
CA VAL A 317 5.10 -17.02 31.98
C VAL A 317 5.99 -17.83 31.01
N VAL A 318 6.74 -17.16 30.10
CA VAL A 318 7.54 -17.81 29.03
C VAL A 318 9.06 -17.81 29.30
N SER A 319 9.46 -18.15 30.51
CA SER A 319 10.84 -18.62 30.81
C SER A 319 10.85 -19.45 32.10
N GLY A 320 10.82 -20.78 31.97
CA GLY A 320 10.66 -21.66 33.14
C GLY A 320 10.73 -23.16 32.87
N VAL A 321 11.38 -23.61 31.79
CA VAL A 321 11.68 -25.03 31.54
C VAL A 321 13.05 -25.17 30.85
N GLU A 322 14.11 -25.21 31.65
CA GLU A 322 15.32 -26.06 31.51
C GLU A 322 16.18 -25.94 32.79
#